data_AF-A0A3C1N9S4-F1
#
_entry.id   AF-A0A3C1N9S4-F1
#
_cell.length_a   1.000
_cell.length_b   1.000
_cell.length_c   1.000
_cell.angle_alpha   90.00
_cell.angle_beta   90.00
_cell.angle_gamma   90.00
#
_symmetry.space_group_name_H-M   'P 1'
#
loop_
_entity.id
_entity.type
_entity.pdbx_description
1 polymer ?
#
loop_
_entity_poly.entity_id
_entity_poly.type
_entity_poly.pdbx_seq_one_letter_code
_entity_poly.pdbx_strand_id
1 'polypeptide(L)'
;ALVLALCTNVCAALTSETDSVKALQKLLGQDANERTFLDPDTAFHLTIEPISDNQLRAVFQIANGYYLYRHKIRFESMDASSPLGQYNLPLGETQDDEYFGRVAIYPRDVA
;
A
#
# COMPACT_ATOMS: atom_id res chain seq x y z
N ALA A 1 12.44 39.46 -33.86
CA ALA A 1 13.65 39.20 -34.68
C ALA A 1 14.29 37.93 -34.14
N LEU A 2 13.95 36.78 -34.72
CA LEU A 2 14.71 36.09 -35.77
C LEU A 2 15.80 35.17 -35.18
N VAL A 3 15.47 33.89 -35.01
CA VAL A 3 16.29 32.79 -35.54
C VAL A 3 15.33 31.72 -36.09
N LEU A 4 15.20 31.68 -37.41
CA LEU A 4 14.75 30.50 -38.14
C LEU A 4 15.94 29.53 -38.23
N ALA A 5 15.72 28.25 -37.98
CA ALA A 5 16.43 27.18 -38.67
C ALA A 5 15.54 25.94 -38.74
N LEU A 6 15.13 25.63 -39.97
CA LEU A 6 14.38 24.45 -40.37
C LEU A 6 15.14 23.17 -40.05
N CYS A 7 14.43 22.16 -39.54
CA CYS A 7 14.72 20.75 -39.82
C CYS A 7 13.38 20.05 -40.11
N THR A 8 12.87 20.27 -41.31
CA THR A 8 12.01 19.29 -41.97
C THR A 8 12.89 18.09 -42.34
N ASN A 9 12.69 16.95 -41.68
CA ASN A 9 12.48 15.70 -42.44
C ASN A 9 11.93 14.59 -41.56
N VAL A 10 10.85 14.03 -42.08
CA VAL A 10 10.25 12.74 -41.77
C VAL A 10 11.31 11.66 -41.55
N CYS A 11 11.15 10.88 -40.47
CA CYS A 11 11.67 9.52 -40.40
C CYS A 11 10.50 8.60 -40.00
N ALA A 12 9.66 8.29 -40.99
CA ALA A 12 8.73 7.17 -40.93
C ALA A 12 9.45 5.94 -41.50
N ALA A 13 10.11 5.20 -40.60
CA ALA A 13 10.59 3.81 -40.71
C ALA A 13 11.53 3.66 -39.50
N LEU A 14 11.16 2.97 -38.43
CA LEU A 14 11.29 1.52 -38.28
C LEU A 14 10.20 1.00 -37.33
N THR A 15 8.97 0.81 -37.82
CA THR A 15 7.94 0.03 -37.12
C THR A 15 7.94 -1.37 -37.71
N SER A 16 8.94 -2.18 -37.38
CA SER A 16 8.96 -3.61 -37.75
C SER A 16 9.70 -4.51 -36.76
N GLU A 17 10.34 -3.95 -35.72
CA GLU A 17 11.06 -4.75 -34.71
C GLU A 17 10.26 -4.95 -33.42
N THR A 18 9.18 -4.21 -33.21
CA THR A 18 8.37 -4.29 -31.99
C THR A 18 7.34 -5.42 -32.00
N ASP A 19 6.96 -5.92 -33.18
CA ASP A 19 5.93 -6.96 -33.30
C ASP A 19 6.46 -8.34 -32.95
N SER A 20 7.71 -8.65 -33.34
CA SER A 20 8.36 -9.92 -32.98
C SER A 20 8.66 -10.00 -31.49
N VAL A 21 9.05 -8.88 -30.87
CA VAL A 21 9.28 -8.80 -29.41
C VAL A 21 7.97 -8.95 -28.65
N LYS A 22 6.88 -8.31 -29.11
CA LYS A 22 5.53 -8.51 -28.54
C LYS A 22 5.03 -9.94 -28.70
N ALA A 23 5.26 -10.57 -29.85
CA ALA A 23 4.86 -11.95 -30.10
C ALA A 23 5.65 -12.93 -29.21
N LEU A 24 6.93 -12.67 -28.99
CA LEU A 24 7.76 -13.42 -28.04
C LEU A 24 7.29 -13.23 -26.60
N GLN A 25 7.00 -12.01 -26.14
CA GLN A 25 6.43 -11.76 -24.81
C GLN A 25 5.12 -12.52 -24.58
N LYS A 26 4.25 -12.56 -25.60
CA LYS A 26 2.99 -13.32 -25.57
C LYS A 26 3.20 -14.83 -25.53
N LEU A 27 4.20 -15.36 -26.24
CA LEU A 27 4.55 -16.78 -26.21
C LEU A 27 5.26 -17.20 -24.92
N LEU A 28 6.04 -16.30 -24.32
CA LEU A 28 6.70 -16.51 -23.03
C LEU A 28 5.72 -16.50 -21.85
N GLY A 29 4.42 -16.28 -22.09
CA GLY A 29 3.42 -16.25 -21.02
C GLY A 29 3.70 -15.15 -19.99
N GLN A 30 4.46 -14.11 -20.36
CA GLN A 30 4.51 -12.86 -19.62
C GLN A 30 3.22 -12.07 -19.85
N ASP A 31 2.07 -12.73 -19.68
CA ASP A 31 0.98 -12.06 -18.99
C ASP A 31 1.49 -11.94 -17.56
N ALA A 32 2.20 -10.84 -17.30
CA ALA A 32 2.46 -10.43 -15.95
C ALA A 32 1.06 -10.25 -15.35
N ASN A 33 0.55 -11.31 -14.73
CA ASN A 33 -0.55 -11.24 -13.79
C ASN A 33 0.03 -10.51 -12.60
N GLU A 34 0.30 -9.22 -12.81
CA GLU A 34 0.64 -8.25 -11.82
C GLU A 34 -0.63 -8.18 -11.00
N ARG A 35 -0.73 -9.06 -10.00
CA ARG A 35 -1.49 -8.72 -8.80
C ARG A 35 -0.78 -7.49 -8.29
N THR A 36 -1.22 -6.32 -8.77
CA THR A 36 -0.70 -5.03 -8.36
C THR A 36 -1.00 -4.97 -6.87
N PHE A 37 0.04 -5.17 -6.06
CA PHE A 37 -0.07 -4.95 -4.63
C PHE A 37 -0.40 -3.47 -4.44
N LEU A 38 -1.35 -3.21 -3.55
CA LEU A 38 -1.66 -1.85 -3.15
C LEU A 38 -0.47 -1.32 -2.35
N ASP A 39 -0.17 -0.04 -2.54
CA ASP A 39 0.76 0.64 -1.65
C ASP A 39 0.27 0.55 -0.20
N PRO A 40 1.16 0.43 0.80
CA PRO A 40 0.77 0.28 2.20
C PRO A 40 -0.20 1.37 2.68
N ASP A 41 0.03 2.62 2.25
CA ASP A 41 -0.83 3.76 2.62
C ASP A 41 -2.24 3.67 2.02
N THR A 42 -2.42 2.88 0.95
CA THR A 42 -3.72 2.58 0.33
C THR A 42 -4.35 1.32 0.92
N ALA A 43 -3.53 0.36 1.34
CA ALA A 43 -4.00 -0.87 1.97
C ALA A 43 -4.46 -0.66 3.42
N PHE A 44 -3.86 0.33 4.12
CA PHE A 44 -4.09 0.59 5.53
C PHE A 44 -4.32 2.09 5.76
N HIS A 45 -5.58 2.51 5.80
CA HIS A 45 -5.92 3.90 6.09
C HIS A 45 -6.18 4.09 7.58
N LEU A 46 -5.42 4.96 8.24
CA LEU A 46 -5.61 5.34 9.63
C LEU A 46 -6.37 6.67 9.73
N THR A 47 -7.48 6.66 10.46
CA THR A 47 -8.23 7.86 10.85
C THR A 47 -8.20 8.00 12.36
N ILE A 48 -7.95 9.21 12.86
CA ILE A 48 -8.02 9.50 14.30
C ILE A 48 -9.16 10.48 14.54
N GLU A 49 -10.04 10.15 15.47
CA GLU A 49 -11.17 10.99 15.85
C GLU A 49 -11.23 11.21 17.36
N PRO A 50 -11.49 12.45 17.82
CA PRO A 50 -11.72 12.73 19.23
C PRO A 50 -13.09 12.20 19.65
N ILE A 51 -13.13 11.39 20.71
CA ILE A 51 -14.38 10.87 21.28
C ILE A 51 -14.74 11.53 22.61
N SER A 52 -13.77 12.14 23.29
CA SER A 52 -13.96 13.00 24.46
C SER A 52 -12.70 13.86 24.71
N ASP A 53 -12.74 14.75 25.71
CA ASP A 53 -11.65 15.69 26.04
C ASP A 53 -10.27 15.03 26.28
N ASN A 54 -10.25 13.74 26.63
CA ASN A 54 -9.02 13.00 26.91
C ASN A 54 -8.96 11.63 26.22
N GLN A 55 -9.81 11.37 25.22
CA GLN A 55 -9.81 10.10 24.51
C GLN A 55 -9.87 10.31 23.00
N LEU A 56 -8.99 9.59 22.32
CA LEU A 56 -8.92 9.50 20.87
C LEU A 56 -9.28 8.06 20.47
N ARG A 57 -10.01 7.92 19.37
CA ARG A 57 -10.25 6.65 18.71
C ARG A 57 -9.45 6.60 17.42
N ALA A 58 -8.74 5.49 17.21
CA ALA A 58 -7.91 5.27 16.03
C ALA A 58 -8.55 4.16 15.20
N VAL A 59 -9.11 4.51 14.05
CA VAL A 59 -9.78 3.59 13.14
C VAL A 59 -8.85 3.23 12.00
N PHE A 60 -8.50 1.95 11.88
CA PHE A 60 -7.80 1.39 10.74
C PHE A 60 -8.79 0.76 9.77
N GLN A 61 -8.80 1.24 8.54
CA GLN A 61 -9.52 0.66 7.42
C GLN A 61 -8.54 -0.21 6.63
N ILE A 62 -8.91 -1.47 6.41
CA ILE A 62 -8.01 -2.48 5.83
C ILE A 62 -8.57 -2.97 4.51
N ALA A 63 -7.78 -2.85 3.44
CA ALA A 63 -8.15 -3.35 2.13
C ALA A 63 -8.36 -4.88 2.13
N ASN A 64 -9.24 -5.36 1.26
CA ASN A 64 -9.54 -6.78 1.17
C ASN A 64 -8.29 -7.58 0.75
N GLY A 65 -8.02 -8.68 1.48
CA GLY A 65 -6.84 -9.51 1.27
C GLY A 65 -5.59 -9.05 2.03
N TYR A 66 -5.69 -7.97 2.81
CA TYR A 66 -4.63 -7.46 3.68
C TYR A 66 -5.00 -7.67 5.16
N TYR A 67 -4.00 -7.66 6.04
CA TYR A 67 -4.21 -7.79 7.48
C TYR A 67 -3.14 -7.05 8.27
N LEU A 68 -3.49 -6.63 9.48
CA LEU A 68 -2.57 -5.99 10.43
C LEU A 68 -2.21 -6.95 11.56
N TYR A 69 -0.93 -7.00 11.92
CA TYR A 69 -0.50 -7.72 13.12
C TYR A 69 -0.79 -6.90 14.38
N ARG A 70 -1.64 -7.43 15.28
CA ARG A 70 -2.02 -6.75 16.52
C ARG A 70 -0.82 -6.33 17.36
N HIS A 71 0.19 -7.19 17.46
CA HIS A 71 1.38 -6.97 18.28
C HIS A 71 2.37 -5.94 17.68
N LYS A 72 2.16 -5.51 16.43
CA LYS A 72 2.96 -4.48 15.76
C LYS A 72 2.36 -3.08 15.87
N ILE A 73 1.14 -2.96 16.38
CA ILE A 73 0.48 -1.67 16.59
C ILE A 73 1.00 -1.04 17.88
N ARG A 74 1.55 0.17 17.75
CA ARG A 74 2.05 0.98 18.85
C ARG A 74 1.65 2.43 18.64
N PHE A 75 1.22 3.09 19.71
CA PHE A 75 0.96 4.52 19.73
C PHE A 75 2.03 5.21 20.56
N GLU A 76 2.56 6.31 20.04
CA GLU A 76 3.58 7.12 20.71
C GLU A 76 3.16 8.59 20.61
N SER A 77 3.37 9.34 21.70
CA SER A 77 3.18 10.79 21.66
C SER A 77 4.43 11.43 21.06
N MET A 78 4.24 12.32 20.10
CA MET A 78 5.34 13.15 19.58
C MET A 78 5.73 14.27 20.57
N ASP A 79 4.84 14.59 21.52
CA ASP A 79 5.08 15.60 22.53
C ASP A 79 5.40 14.95 23.88
N ALA A 80 6.65 15.13 24.33
CA ALA A 80 7.11 14.62 25.62
C ALA A 80 6.37 15.25 26.82
N SER A 81 5.76 16.43 26.65
CA SER A 81 4.98 17.10 27.69
C SER A 81 3.55 16.56 27.85
N SER A 82 3.09 15.76 26.88
CA SER A 82 1.76 15.13 26.88
C SER A 82 1.89 13.63 26.57
N PRO A 83 2.25 12.81 27.58
CA PRO A 83 2.37 11.37 27.38
C PRO A 83 1.00 10.74 27.09
N LEU A 84 0.97 9.79 26.16
CA LEU A 84 -0.24 8.97 25.94
C LEU A 84 -0.47 8.07 27.15
N GLY A 85 -1.74 7.96 27.54
CA GLY A 85 -2.19 6.99 28.55
C GLY A 85 -2.14 5.55 28.03
N GLN A 86 -2.69 4.62 28.81
CA GLN A 86 -2.86 3.25 28.34
C GLN A 86 -3.87 3.21 27.18
N TYR A 87 -3.51 2.53 26.10
CA TYR A 87 -4.41 2.25 24.99
C TYR A 87 -4.91 0.81 25.07
N ASN A 88 -6.14 0.59 24.63
CA ASN A 88 -6.72 -0.74 24.54
C ASN A 88 -6.85 -1.12 23.07
N LEU A 89 -6.28 -2.26 22.69
CA LEU A 89 -6.45 -2.84 21.36
C LEU A 89 -7.49 -3.97 21.45
N PRO A 90 -8.50 -4.00 20.56
CA PRO A 90 -9.50 -5.05 20.55
C PRO A 90 -8.87 -6.44 20.37
N LEU A 91 -9.62 -7.50 20.66
CA LEU A 91 -9.15 -8.86 20.42
C LEU A 91 -8.98 -9.10 18.91
N GLY A 92 -7.83 -9.62 18.51
CA GLY A 92 -7.55 -10.01 17.13
C GLY A 92 -7.90 -11.48 16.88
N GLU A 93 -8.01 -11.83 15.60
CA GLU A 93 -8.17 -13.22 15.18
C GLU A 93 -6.82 -13.94 15.30
N THR A 94 -6.83 -15.17 15.84
CA THR A 94 -5.59 -15.94 15.97
C THR A 94 -5.29 -16.68 14.67
N GLN A 95 -4.11 -16.45 14.12
CA GLN A 95 -3.59 -17.12 12.93
C GLN A 95 -2.25 -17.77 13.25
N ASP A 96 -1.97 -18.92 12.63
CA ASP A 96 -0.66 -19.56 12.70
C ASP A 96 0.12 -19.17 11.45
N ASP A 97 1.22 -18.45 11.64
CA ASP A 97 2.12 -18.00 10.59
C ASP A 97 3.41 -18.82 10.64
N GLU A 98 3.96 -19.19 9.48
CA GLU A 98 5.14 -20.06 9.41
C GLU A 98 6.41 -19.42 9.99
N TYR A 99 6.48 -18.10 10.07
CA TYR A 99 7.63 -17.36 10.58
C TYR A 99 7.43 -16.89 12.03
N PHE A 100 6.21 -16.50 12.38
CA PHE A 100 5.89 -15.93 13.69
C PHE A 100 5.12 -16.88 14.62
N GLY A 101 4.69 -18.04 14.12
CA GLY A 101 3.83 -18.98 14.83
C GLY A 101 2.45 -18.38 15.10
N ARG A 102 1.90 -18.69 16.27
CA ARG A 102 0.58 -18.22 16.69
C ARG A 102 0.58 -16.72 16.97
N VAL A 103 -0.01 -15.95 16.07
CA VAL A 103 -0.13 -14.48 16.13
C VAL A 103 -1.58 -14.03 16.12
N ALA A 104 -1.84 -12.84 16.66
CA ALA A 104 -3.13 -12.18 16.54
C ALA A 104 -3.09 -11.16 15.39
N ILE A 105 -4.07 -11.25 14.48
CA ILE A 105 -4.21 -10.39 13.30
C ILE A 105 -5.57 -9.69 13.27
N TYR A 106 -5.64 -8.61 12.48
CA TYR A 106 -6.88 -7.95 12.09
C TYR A 106 -7.02 -8.07 10.57
N PRO A 107 -7.89 -8.96 10.08
CA PRO A 107 -8.15 -9.12 8.65
C PRO A 107 -9.22 -8.13 8.12
N ARG A 108 -9.76 -7.27 9.00
CA ARG A 108 -10.80 -6.29 8.70
C ARG A 108 -10.60 -5.04 9.53
N ASP A 109 -11.36 -4.00 9.18
CA ASP A 109 -11.39 -2.72 9.86
C ASP A 109 -11.48 -2.86 11.39
N VAL A 110 -10.71 -2.05 12.10
CA VAL A 110 -10.55 -2.13 13.55
C VAL A 110 -10.42 -0.73 14.15
N ALA A 111 -10.99 -0.52 15.35
CA ALA A 111 -11.05 0.76 16.05
C ALA A 111 -10.75 0.62 17.55
#